data_AF-A0A5S4TCN0-F1
#
_entry.id   AF-A0A5S4TCN0-F1
#
_cell.length_a   1.000
_cell.length_b   1.000
_cell.length_c   1.000
_cell.angle_alpha   90.00
_cell.angle_beta   90.00
_cell.angle_gamma   90.00
#
_symmetry.space_group_name_H-M   'P 1'
#
loop_
_entity.id
_entity.type
_entity.pdbx_description
1 polymer ?
#
loop_
_entity_poly.entity_id
_entity_poly.type
_entity_poly.pdbx_seq_one_letter_code
_entity_poly.pdbx_strand_id
1 'polypeptide(L)'
;VWTYEGEDKTPQLGDVDASVGIAGNKITISGQGFGNSKGQVTFGEISVEILSWSDTLITLKVPTVPANYYNISVTTADKQTSNSYQAFEVLTDKQIHVRLLINDFKTVPGEQLYLMGDVFEMGANDAKNAVGPLFNNTQTIAKYP
;
A
#
# COMPACT_ATOMS: atom_id res chain seq x y z
N VAL A 1 -33.83 -11.98 4.29
CA VAL A 1 -32.40 -12.12 3.93
C VAL A 1 -31.94 -13.45 4.45
N TRP A 2 -31.30 -14.28 3.62
CA TRP A 2 -30.68 -15.54 4.05
C TRP A 2 -29.16 -15.39 3.92
N THR A 3 -28.42 -15.92 4.88
CA THR A 3 -26.95 -16.01 4.86
C THR A 3 -26.54 -17.45 5.10
N TYR A 4 -25.48 -17.90 4.43
CA TYR A 4 -24.84 -19.20 4.64
C TYR A 4 -23.39 -18.96 5.03
N GLU A 5 -22.93 -19.62 6.08
CA GLU A 5 -21.57 -19.55 6.58
C GLU A 5 -21.03 -20.99 6.60
N GLY A 6 -20.02 -21.26 5.79
CA GLY A 6 -19.37 -22.56 5.68
C GLY A 6 -17.87 -22.42 5.86
N GLU A 7 -17.19 -23.49 6.27
CA GLU A 7 -15.73 -23.51 6.32
C GLU A 7 -15.17 -23.58 4.90
N ASP A 8 -14.42 -22.54 4.51
CA ASP A 8 -13.71 -22.52 3.23
C ASP A 8 -12.47 -23.41 3.32
N LYS A 9 -12.37 -24.36 2.40
CA LYS A 9 -11.21 -25.27 2.31
C LYS A 9 -10.02 -24.64 1.62
N THR A 10 -10.22 -23.52 0.94
CA THR A 10 -9.17 -22.72 0.30
C THR A 10 -9.00 -21.43 1.10
N PRO A 11 -7.75 -21.01 1.38
CA PRO A 11 -7.52 -19.78 2.13
C PRO A 11 -8.06 -18.57 1.36
N GLN A 12 -8.84 -17.73 2.03
CA GLN A 12 -9.36 -16.48 1.48
C GLN A 12 -8.78 -15.31 2.27
N LEU A 13 -8.04 -14.45 1.57
CA LEU A 13 -7.55 -13.19 2.10
C LEU A 13 -8.66 -12.14 1.90
N GLY A 14 -9.21 -11.65 3.00
CA GLY A 14 -10.26 -10.62 3.01
C GLY A 14 -9.70 -9.22 2.93
N ASP A 15 -8.86 -8.83 3.89
CA ASP A 15 -8.31 -7.47 3.97
C ASP A 15 -6.91 -7.42 4.61
N VAL A 16 -6.19 -6.33 4.35
CA VAL A 16 -4.89 -6.00 4.92
C VAL A 16 -4.94 -4.62 5.57
N ASP A 17 -4.76 -4.58 6.89
CA ASP A 17 -4.79 -3.36 7.69
C ASP A 17 -3.45 -3.12 8.40
N ALA A 18 -2.76 -2.00 8.18
CA ALA A 18 -3.05 -0.95 7.21
C ALA A 18 -2.77 -1.39 5.77
N SER A 19 -3.36 -0.72 4.78
CA SER A 19 -3.08 -0.94 3.34
C SER A 19 -1.83 -0.23 2.83
N VAL A 20 -1.19 0.58 3.67
CA VAL A 20 0.04 1.32 3.35
C VAL A 20 0.99 1.23 4.54
N GLY A 21 2.29 1.16 4.28
CA GLY A 21 3.28 1.17 5.35
C GLY A 21 4.71 1.33 4.86
N ILE A 22 5.63 1.46 5.81
CA ILE A 22 7.08 1.40 5.56
C ILE A 22 7.64 0.11 6.14
N ALA A 23 8.84 -0.26 5.71
CA ALA A 23 9.55 -1.43 6.24
C ALA A 23 9.56 -1.43 7.78
N GLY A 24 9.24 -2.59 8.37
CA GLY A 24 9.16 -2.79 9.81
C GLY A 24 7.84 -2.38 10.48
N ASN A 25 6.93 -1.68 9.78
CA ASN A 25 5.57 -1.47 10.29
C ASN A 25 4.86 -2.80 10.52
N LYS A 26 4.05 -2.88 11.58
CA LYS A 26 3.20 -4.04 11.82
C LYS A 26 1.90 -3.89 11.07
N ILE A 27 1.48 -4.93 10.38
CA ILE A 27 0.18 -5.01 9.71
C ILE A 27 -0.52 -6.31 10.09
N THR A 28 -1.83 -6.33 9.85
CA THR A 28 -2.73 -7.42 10.13
C THR A 28 -3.42 -7.83 8.84
N ILE A 29 -3.39 -9.12 8.53
CA ILE A 29 -4.14 -9.72 7.44
C ILE A 29 -5.33 -10.44 8.07
N SER A 30 -6.53 -10.14 7.57
CA SER A 30 -7.77 -10.80 7.98
C SER A 30 -8.33 -11.63 6.83
N GLY A 31 -8.96 -12.76 7.17
CA GLY A 31 -9.49 -13.70 6.19
C GLY A 31 -10.03 -14.95 6.85
N GLN A 32 -10.06 -16.05 6.10
CA GLN A 32 -10.55 -17.36 6.55
C GLN A 32 -9.76 -18.48 5.88
N GLY A 33 -9.70 -19.65 6.52
CA GLY A 33 -9.08 -20.84 5.94
C GLY A 33 -7.55 -20.80 5.89
N PHE A 34 -6.90 -19.94 6.68
CA PHE A 34 -5.44 -19.95 6.80
C PHE A 34 -4.92 -21.19 7.56
N GLY A 35 -5.80 -21.86 8.31
CA GLY A 35 -5.47 -22.97 9.18
C GLY A 35 -4.75 -22.54 10.46
N ASN A 36 -4.67 -23.45 11.43
CA ASN A 36 -4.02 -23.19 12.72
C ASN A 36 -2.49 -23.35 12.68
N SER A 37 -1.96 -23.99 11.63
CA SER A 37 -0.52 -24.19 11.44
C SER A 37 0.06 -23.06 10.60
N LYS A 38 1.13 -22.43 11.10
CA LYS A 38 1.81 -21.33 10.43
C LYS A 38 2.25 -21.71 9.01
N GLY A 39 1.77 -20.95 8.04
CA GLY A 39 2.20 -20.99 6.65
C GLY A 39 3.23 -19.90 6.34
N GLN A 40 3.11 -19.31 5.15
CA GLN A 40 3.92 -18.20 4.67
C GLN A 40 3.03 -17.07 4.15
N VAL A 41 3.54 -15.83 4.24
CA VAL A 41 2.97 -14.67 3.58
C VAL A 41 4.04 -14.10 2.65
N THR A 42 3.62 -13.64 1.47
CA THR A 42 4.52 -13.04 0.48
C THR A 42 4.04 -11.68 0.04
N PHE A 43 4.99 -10.76 -0.16
CA PHE A 43 4.81 -9.46 -0.81
C PHE A 43 5.44 -9.55 -2.20
N GLY A 44 4.63 -9.73 -3.24
CA GLY A 44 5.08 -10.20 -4.53
C GLY A 44 5.72 -11.59 -4.37
N GLU A 45 7.03 -11.67 -4.61
CA GLU A 45 7.82 -12.90 -4.47
C GLU A 45 8.59 -12.97 -3.13
N ILE A 46 8.46 -11.96 -2.27
CA ILE A 46 9.30 -11.79 -1.08
C ILE A 46 8.57 -12.34 0.14
N SER A 47 9.13 -13.39 0.74
CA SER A 47 8.60 -13.98 1.98
C SER A 47 8.87 -13.08 3.19
N VAL A 48 7.92 -13.03 4.13
CA VAL A 48 7.97 -12.12 5.28
C VAL A 48 7.96 -12.84 6.62
N GLU A 49 8.48 -12.17 7.64
CA GLU A 49 8.45 -12.64 9.01
C GLU A 49 7.04 -12.48 9.62
N ILE A 50 6.39 -13.60 9.90
CA ILE A 50 5.09 -13.65 10.59
C ILE A 50 5.30 -13.61 12.11
N LEU A 51 4.64 -12.66 12.77
CA LEU A 51 4.64 -12.46 14.22
C LEU A 51 3.59 -13.34 14.93
N SER A 52 2.37 -13.40 14.40
CA SER A 52 1.30 -14.29 14.91
C SER A 52 0.48 -14.84 13.76
N TRP A 53 -0.11 -16.01 13.97
CA TRP A 53 -0.92 -16.72 12.97
C TRP A 53 -2.11 -17.39 13.65
N SER A 54 -3.27 -17.26 13.05
CA SER A 54 -4.47 -18.06 13.30
C SER A 54 -5.17 -18.32 11.96
N ASP A 55 -6.23 -19.13 11.99
CA ASP A 55 -7.04 -19.42 10.80
C ASP A 55 -7.63 -18.17 10.12
N THR A 56 -7.87 -17.11 10.89
CA THR A 56 -8.57 -15.91 10.41
C THR A 56 -7.75 -14.63 10.48
N LEU A 57 -6.60 -14.64 11.17
CA LEU A 57 -5.84 -13.43 11.46
C LEU A 57 -4.33 -13.70 11.51
N ILE A 58 -3.58 -12.94 10.73
CA ILE A 58 -2.12 -13.03 10.67
C ILE A 58 -1.55 -11.65 10.96
N THR A 59 -0.60 -11.55 11.89
CA THR A 59 0.15 -10.31 12.09
C THR A 59 1.60 -10.50 11.66
N LEU A 60 2.15 -9.49 11.00
CA LEU A 60 3.50 -9.55 10.43
C LEU A 60 4.15 -8.16 10.39
N LYS A 61 5.43 -8.11 10.02
CA LYS A 61 6.12 -6.85 9.71
C LYS A 61 6.29 -6.70 8.21
N VAL A 62 6.07 -5.48 7.70
CA VAL A 62 6.39 -5.12 6.31
C VAL A 62 7.89 -5.39 6.07
N PRO A 63 8.26 -6.13 5.01
CA PRO A 63 9.64 -6.47 4.74
C PRO A 63 10.44 -5.25 4.27
N THR A 64 11.78 -5.35 4.31
CA THR A 64 12.65 -4.34 3.71
C THR A 64 12.68 -4.54 2.20
N VAL A 65 11.90 -3.74 1.48
CA VAL A 65 11.74 -3.79 0.02
C VAL A 65 11.70 -2.36 -0.54
N PRO A 66 12.02 -2.15 -1.83
CA PRO A 66 11.85 -0.84 -2.47
C PRO A 66 10.41 -0.33 -2.37
N ALA A 67 10.24 0.99 -2.38
CA ALA A 67 8.91 1.59 -2.40
C ALA A 67 8.17 1.22 -3.70
N ASN A 68 7.00 0.60 -3.58
CA ASN A 68 6.14 0.18 -4.68
C ASN A 68 4.78 -0.33 -4.18
N TYR A 69 3.89 -0.63 -5.10
CA TYR A 69 2.73 -1.48 -4.85
C TYR A 69 3.14 -2.96 -4.85
N TYR A 70 2.71 -3.70 -3.83
CA TYR A 70 2.96 -5.13 -3.67
C TYR A 70 1.67 -5.91 -3.58
N ASN A 71 1.61 -7.03 -4.30
CA ASN A 71 0.56 -8.01 -4.15
C ASN A 71 0.84 -8.86 -2.91
N ILE A 72 -0.11 -8.97 -1.99
CA ILE A 72 0.03 -9.84 -0.81
C ILE A 72 -0.76 -11.12 -1.03
N SER A 73 -0.15 -12.27 -0.74
CA SER A 73 -0.82 -13.57 -0.72
C SER A 73 -0.38 -14.40 0.49
N VAL A 74 -1.27 -15.29 0.91
CA VAL A 74 -1.05 -16.22 2.02
C VAL A 74 -0.94 -17.62 1.44
N THR A 75 0.10 -18.36 1.80
CA THR A 75 0.23 -19.79 1.51
C THR A 75 0.16 -20.56 2.82
N THR A 76 -0.83 -21.44 2.96
CA THR A 76 -1.07 -22.24 4.17
C THR A 76 -0.04 -23.37 4.31
N ALA A 77 -0.01 -24.02 5.48
CA ALA A 77 0.94 -25.12 5.74
C ALA A 77 0.75 -26.35 4.83
N ASP A 78 -0.47 -26.58 4.35
CA ASP A 78 -0.83 -27.61 3.36
C ASP A 78 -0.61 -27.15 1.90
N LYS A 79 0.05 -25.99 1.71
CA LYS A 79 0.48 -25.43 0.42
C LYS A 79 -0.66 -24.95 -0.49
N GLN A 80 -1.79 -24.55 0.09
CA GLN A 80 -2.82 -23.82 -0.65
C GLN A 80 -2.51 -22.32 -0.60
N THR A 81 -2.71 -21.63 -1.72
CA THR A 81 -2.46 -20.19 -1.83
C THR A 81 -3.77 -19.44 -1.95
N SER A 82 -3.89 -18.33 -1.23
CA SER A 82 -5.06 -17.46 -1.26
C SER A 82 -5.18 -16.65 -2.54
N ASN A 83 -6.29 -15.93 -2.69
CA ASN A 83 -6.34 -14.75 -3.57
C ASN A 83 -5.28 -13.70 -3.16
N SER A 84 -4.94 -12.81 -4.09
CA SER A 84 -3.99 -11.73 -3.87
C SER A 84 -4.68 -10.43 -3.51
N TYR A 85 -4.18 -9.74 -2.48
CA TYR A 85 -4.50 -8.34 -2.19
C TYR A 85 -3.58 -7.44 -3.00
N GLN A 86 -4.11 -6.65 -3.94
CA GLN A 86 -3.31 -5.99 -4.99
C GLN A 86 -2.99 -4.51 -4.73
N ALA A 87 -3.36 -3.99 -3.56
CA ALA A 87 -3.33 -2.54 -3.29
C ALA A 87 -2.42 -2.16 -2.11
N PHE A 88 -1.52 -3.05 -1.68
CA PHE A 88 -0.63 -2.70 -0.57
C PHE A 88 0.50 -1.80 -1.04
N GLU A 89 0.60 -0.60 -0.46
CA GLU A 89 1.60 0.40 -0.83
C GLU A 89 2.76 0.42 0.19
N VAL A 90 3.97 0.15 -0.28
CA VAL A 90 5.19 0.33 0.51
C VAL A 90 5.78 1.70 0.19
N LEU A 91 5.91 2.56 1.20
CA LEU A 91 6.48 3.91 1.08
C LEU A 91 8.00 3.89 1.29
N THR A 92 8.68 4.94 0.82
CA THR A 92 10.14 5.06 0.91
C THR A 92 10.59 5.20 2.36
N ASP A 93 9.92 6.03 3.14
CA ASP A 93 10.17 6.24 4.57
C ASP A 93 8.95 6.93 5.23
N LYS A 94 9.08 7.28 6.51
CA LYS A 94 8.11 8.04 7.27
C LYS A 94 7.78 9.34 6.55
N GLN A 95 6.50 9.51 6.26
CA GLN A 95 6.00 10.67 5.54
C GLN A 95 6.01 11.94 6.39
N ILE A 96 6.33 13.05 5.74
CA ILE A 96 6.15 14.40 6.25
C ILE A 96 5.31 15.19 5.25
N HIS A 97 4.41 16.03 5.74
CA HIS A 97 3.67 16.93 4.86
C HIS A 97 4.58 18.09 4.45
N VAL A 98 4.62 18.39 3.16
CA VAL A 98 5.38 19.53 2.62
C VAL A 98 4.45 20.36 1.75
N ARG A 99 4.54 21.69 1.88
CA ARG A 99 3.92 22.62 0.94
C ARG A 99 4.98 23.15 0.00
N LEU A 100 4.78 22.95 -1.29
CA LEU A 100 5.65 23.46 -2.35
C LEU A 100 4.97 24.64 -3.04
N LEU A 101 5.68 25.75 -3.15
CA LEU A 101 5.23 26.97 -3.81
C LEU A 101 6.17 27.28 -4.96
N ILE A 102 5.61 27.44 -6.15
CA ILE A 102 6.33 27.82 -7.36
C ILE A 102 5.79 29.17 -7.80
N ASN A 103 6.66 30.17 -7.79
CA ASN A 103 6.34 31.53 -8.22
C ASN A 103 6.66 31.71 -9.71
N ASP A 104 5.98 32.68 -10.34
CA ASP A 104 6.24 33.12 -11.71
C ASP A 104 6.14 32.03 -12.81
N PHE A 105 5.41 30.94 -12.54
CA PHE A 105 5.14 29.90 -13.52
C PHE A 105 3.98 30.30 -14.45
N LYS A 106 4.21 30.26 -15.77
CA LYS A 106 3.22 30.63 -16.78
C LYS A 106 2.77 29.38 -17.54
N THR A 107 1.46 29.22 -17.73
CA THR A 107 0.84 28.18 -18.56
C THR A 107 0.04 28.80 -19.69
N VAL A 108 -0.14 28.07 -20.79
CA VAL A 108 -1.17 28.40 -21.81
C VAL A 108 -2.48 27.66 -21.50
N PRO A 109 -3.62 28.05 -22.11
CA PRO A 109 -4.88 27.32 -21.91
C PRO A 109 -4.73 25.82 -22.21
N GLY A 110 -5.09 24.98 -21.23
CA GLY A 110 -4.96 23.53 -21.31
C GLY A 110 -3.68 22.96 -20.67
N GLU A 111 -2.69 23.80 -20.34
CA GLU A 111 -1.50 23.37 -19.60
C GLU A 111 -1.69 23.45 -18.08
N GLN A 112 -1.05 22.52 -17.38
CA GLN A 112 -1.10 22.38 -15.94
C GLN A 112 0.29 22.07 -15.39
N LEU A 113 0.55 22.51 -14.16
CA LEU A 113 1.81 22.28 -13.46
C LEU A 113 1.72 21.00 -12.63
N TYR A 114 2.73 20.14 -12.73
CA TYR A 114 2.89 18.91 -11.96
C TYR A 114 4.28 18.88 -11.33
N LEU A 115 4.45 18.11 -10.25
CA LEU A 115 5.72 17.85 -9.59
C LEU A 115 6.18 16.43 -9.88
N MET A 116 7.45 16.29 -10.23
CA MET A 116 8.09 15.00 -10.41
C MET A 116 9.40 15.00 -9.63
N GLY A 117 9.67 13.90 -8.94
CA GLY A 117 10.89 13.69 -8.18
C GLY A 117 11.39 12.26 -8.33
N ASP A 118 12.52 11.98 -7.72
CA ASP A 118 13.20 10.68 -7.79
C ASP A 118 12.62 9.62 -6.84
N VAL A 119 11.90 10.03 -5.80
CA VAL A 119 11.22 9.12 -4.87
C VAL A 119 9.86 8.65 -5.40
N PHE A 120 9.41 7.48 -4.92
CA PHE A 120 8.13 6.87 -5.30
C PHE A 120 6.94 7.81 -5.08
N GLU A 121 6.93 8.52 -3.95
CA GLU A 121 5.88 9.47 -3.57
C GLU A 121 5.80 10.71 -4.49
N MET A 122 6.83 10.92 -5.32
CA MET A 122 6.90 11.99 -6.31
C MET A 122 6.97 11.45 -7.75
N GLY A 123 6.56 10.20 -7.96
CA GLY A 123 6.42 9.60 -9.28
C GLY A 123 7.68 8.91 -9.83
N ALA A 124 8.77 8.81 -9.05
CA ALA A 124 9.98 8.06 -9.39
C ALA A 124 10.55 8.39 -10.80
N ASN A 125 10.61 9.68 -11.14
CA ASN A 125 11.02 10.21 -12.44
C ASN A 125 10.14 9.78 -13.64
N ASP A 126 8.92 9.30 -13.40
CA ASP A 126 7.92 9.05 -14.45
C ASP A 126 6.87 10.17 -14.47
N ALA A 127 6.80 10.89 -15.59
CA ALA A 127 5.85 11.97 -15.79
C ALA A 127 4.38 11.52 -15.71
N LYS A 128 4.08 10.23 -15.93
CA LYS A 128 2.72 9.68 -15.78
C LYS A 128 2.28 9.59 -14.32
N ASN A 129 3.23 9.53 -13.40
CA ASN A 129 3.00 9.42 -11.97
C ASN A 129 3.31 10.75 -11.25
N ALA A 130 3.49 11.84 -12.00
CA ALA A 130 3.77 13.15 -11.44
C ALA A 130 2.60 13.65 -10.58
N VAL A 131 2.92 14.31 -9.47
CA VAL A 131 1.96 14.83 -8.50
C VAL A 131 1.34 16.12 -9.01
N GLY A 132 0.03 16.11 -9.25
CA GLY A 132 -0.70 17.28 -9.69
C GLY A 132 -2.06 16.96 -10.31
N PRO A 133 -2.70 17.92 -10.98
CA PRO A 133 -2.19 19.28 -11.22
C PRO A 133 -2.14 20.10 -9.92
N LEU A 134 -1.11 20.94 -9.77
CA LEU A 134 -0.97 21.80 -8.60
C LEU A 134 -2.05 22.88 -8.56
N PHE A 135 -2.52 23.20 -7.36
CA PHE A 135 -3.45 24.29 -7.14
C PHE A 135 -2.80 25.64 -7.49
N ASN A 136 -3.48 26.43 -8.32
CA ASN A 136 -3.02 27.76 -8.75
C ASN A 136 -4.08 28.85 -8.57
N ASN A 137 -5.24 28.53 -7.99
CA ASN A 137 -6.35 29.46 -7.81
C ASN A 137 -6.78 29.54 -6.35
N THR A 138 -6.10 30.38 -5.55
CA THR A 138 -6.65 31.02 -4.35
C THR A 138 -5.61 31.98 -3.74
N GLN A 139 -6.05 33.19 -3.36
CA GLN A 139 -5.22 34.21 -2.68
C GLN A 139 -4.73 33.78 -1.27
N THR A 140 -5.16 32.61 -0.77
CA THR A 140 -4.89 32.09 0.57
C THR A 140 -3.81 31.00 0.59
N ILE A 141 -3.49 30.33 -0.52
CA ILE A 141 -2.47 29.26 -0.57
C ILE A 141 -1.05 29.79 -0.31
N ALA A 142 -0.77 31.02 -0.76
CA ALA A 142 0.52 31.69 -0.63
C ALA A 142 0.65 32.59 0.62
N LYS A 143 -0.38 32.72 1.46
CA LYS A 143 -0.31 33.49 2.71
C LYS A 143 0.02 32.54 3.87
N TYR A 144 1.21 32.71 4.42
CA TYR A 144 1.63 32.18 5.72
C TYR A 144 1.72 33.35 6.71
N PRO A 145 1.48 33.17 8.03
CA PRO A 145 1.84 34.19 9.02
C PRO A 145 3.33 34.55 9.01
#